data_AF-A0A2M8F2D9-F1
#
_entry.id   AF-A0A2M8F2D9-F1
#
_cell.length_a   1.000
_cell.length_b   1.000
_cell.length_c   1.000
_cell.angle_alpha   90.00
_cell.angle_beta   90.00
_cell.angle_gamma   90.00
#
_symmetry.space_group_name_H-M   'P 1'
#
loop_
_entity.id
_entity.type
_entity.pdbx_description
1 polymer ?
#
loop_
_entity_poly.entity_id
_entity_poly.type
_entity_poly.pdbx_seq_one_letter_code
_entity_poly.pdbx_strand_id
1 'polypeptide(L)'
;MQRKILTIETSKSKEIVDITDEVKGIIYDLKVKDANCFLFITHTTAALTTADLDPGTDLDFLDFLEKITPKMNFRHPHNPAHTPDHILSSIVGSSLVLPVEDGRLVLGTWQRIVLVELDGPRSRTVIVSF
;
A
#
# COMPACT_ATOMS: atom_id res chain seq x y z
N MET A 1 -10.58 -18.81 7.95
CA MET A 1 -9.86 -17.66 7.36
C MET A 1 -8.92 -17.11 8.41
N GLN A 2 -7.61 -17.24 8.23
CA GLN A 2 -6.63 -16.66 9.15
C GLN A 2 -6.51 -15.17 8.81
N ARG A 3 -6.43 -14.30 9.82
CA ARG A 3 -6.32 -12.85 9.65
C ARG A 3 -5.32 -12.27 10.65
N LYS A 4 -4.50 -11.31 10.21
CA LYS A 4 -3.64 -10.48 11.05
C LYS A 4 -3.83 -9.00 10.68
N ILE A 5 -3.65 -8.12 11.65
CA ILE A 5 -3.62 -6.68 11.42
C ILE A 5 -2.15 -6.28 11.39
N LEU A 6 -1.74 -5.64 10.31
CA LEU A 6 -0.43 -5.03 10.15
C LEU A 6 -0.58 -3.51 10.30
N THR A 7 0.14 -2.94 11.25
CA THR A 7 0.20 -1.50 11.47
C THR A 7 1.51 -0.96 10.91
N ILE A 8 1.42 0.08 10.07
CA ILE A 8 2.56 0.73 9.42
C ILE A 8 2.58 2.19 9.86
N GLU A 9 3.68 2.63 10.46
CA GLU A 9 3.86 4.03 10.85
C GLU A 9 4.56 4.79 9.71
N THR A 10 3.92 5.84 9.20
CA THR A 10 4.47 6.71 8.17
C THR A 10 5.06 7.97 8.79
N SER A 11 6.13 8.49 8.20
CA SER A 11 6.97 9.56 8.73
C SER A 11 6.84 10.88 7.97
N LYS A 12 6.32 10.85 6.74
CA LYS A 12 6.19 12.02 5.84
C LYS A 12 4.75 12.21 5.40
N SER A 13 4.44 13.39 4.85
CA SER A 13 3.13 13.67 4.25
C SER A 13 2.82 12.75 3.07
N LYS A 14 3.82 12.50 2.23
CA LYS A 14 3.81 11.54 1.12
C LYS A 14 5.00 10.60 1.28
N GLU A 15 4.77 9.30 1.19
CA GLU A 15 5.81 8.30 1.44
C GLU A 15 5.48 7.00 0.70
N ILE A 16 6.51 6.33 0.20
CA ILE A 16 6.41 4.94 -0.25
C ILE A 16 7.09 4.08 0.82
N VAL A 17 6.37 3.09 1.33
CA VAL A 17 6.88 2.17 2.35
C VAL A 17 6.88 0.77 1.78
N ASP A 18 8.05 0.14 1.67
CA ASP A 18 8.17 -1.29 1.38
C ASP A 18 7.70 -2.07 2.63
N ILE A 19 6.62 -2.85 2.48
CA ILE A 19 6.05 -3.68 3.55
C ILE A 19 6.23 -5.17 3.28
N THR A 20 7.11 -5.52 2.33
CA THR A 20 7.28 -6.88 1.84
C THR A 20 7.68 -7.85 2.96
N ASP A 21 8.63 -7.46 3.80
CA ASP A 21 9.18 -8.34 4.82
C ASP A 21 8.24 -8.52 6.01
N GLU A 22 7.42 -7.52 6.32
CA GLU A 22 6.33 -7.60 7.29
C GLU A 22 5.29 -8.63 6.84
N VAL A 23 4.89 -8.61 5.55
CA VAL A 23 3.94 -9.58 5.01
C VAL A 23 4.54 -10.99 4.99
N LYS A 24 5.81 -11.15 4.61
CA LYS A 24 6.53 -12.44 4.71
C LYS A 24 6.57 -12.95 6.15
N GLY A 25 6.83 -12.07 7.11
CA GLY A 25 6.84 -12.41 8.54
C GLY A 25 5.49 -12.95 9.00
N ILE A 26 4.37 -12.34 8.55
CA ILE A 26 3.02 -12.82 8.85
C ILE A 26 2.77 -14.23 8.28
N ILE A 27 3.18 -14.48 7.03
CA ILE A 27 3.07 -15.80 6.38
C ILE A 27 3.84 -16.86 7.16
N TYR A 28 5.07 -16.53 7.55
CA TYR A 28 5.93 -17.40 8.34
C TYR A 28 5.34 -17.71 9.72
N ASP A 29 4.91 -16.68 10.46
CA ASP A 29 4.32 -16.80 11.80
C ASP A 29 3.07 -17.70 11.80
N LEU A 30 2.22 -17.52 10.78
CA LEU A 30 0.96 -18.26 10.64
C LEU A 30 1.14 -19.64 9.98
N LYS A 31 2.36 -19.97 9.52
CA LYS A 31 2.69 -21.21 8.81
C LYS A 31 1.78 -21.47 7.61
N VAL A 32 1.43 -20.40 6.90
CA VAL A 32 0.66 -20.49 5.65
C VAL A 32 1.52 -21.22 4.62
N LYS A 33 0.92 -22.13 3.83
CA LYS A 33 1.60 -22.87 2.76
C LYS A 33 1.15 -22.42 1.39
N ASP A 34 0.02 -22.94 0.93
CA ASP A 34 -0.54 -22.66 -0.41
C ASP A 34 -1.87 -21.91 -0.24
N ALA A 35 -1.89 -20.63 -0.59
CA ALA A 35 -3.02 -19.73 -0.37
C ALA A 35 -2.97 -18.47 -1.23
N ASN A 36 -4.07 -17.72 -1.25
CA ASN A 36 -4.08 -16.33 -1.73
C ASN A 36 -3.95 -15.38 -0.54
N CYS A 37 -2.82 -14.67 -0.43
CA CYS A 37 -2.64 -13.60 0.52
C CYS A 37 -3.39 -12.35 0.04
N PHE A 38 -4.49 -12.03 0.70
CA PHE A 38 -5.25 -10.81 0.47
C PHE A 38 -4.80 -9.72 1.46
N LEU A 39 -4.41 -8.57 0.91
CA LEU A 39 -4.04 -7.36 1.65
C LEU A 39 -5.10 -6.29 1.37
N PHE A 40 -5.61 -5.63 2.42
CA PHE A 40 -6.56 -4.53 2.29
C PHE A 40 -6.23 -3.39 3.25
N ILE A 41 -6.00 -2.18 2.74
CA ILE A 41 -5.78 -1.00 3.57
C ILE A 41 -7.12 -0.33 3.91
N THR A 42 -7.37 -0.08 5.19
CA THR A 42 -8.64 0.50 5.67
C THR A 42 -8.63 2.03 5.71
N HIS A 43 -7.91 2.66 4.77
CA HIS A 43 -7.64 4.09 4.75
C HIS A 43 -7.87 4.64 3.34
N THR A 44 -8.60 5.74 3.21
CA THR A 44 -8.96 6.33 1.92
C THR A 44 -7.93 7.33 1.40
N THR A 45 -6.86 7.59 2.14
CA THR A 45 -5.73 8.47 1.77
C THR A 45 -4.39 7.72 1.80
N ALA A 46 -4.46 6.40 1.66
CA ALA A 46 -3.30 5.55 1.44
C ALA A 46 -3.73 4.40 0.52
N ALA A 47 -2.77 3.76 -0.12
CA ALA A 47 -3.03 2.72 -1.10
C ALA A 47 -2.02 1.58 -0.99
N LEU A 48 -2.31 0.47 -1.66
CA LEU A 48 -1.43 -0.68 -1.78
C LEU A 48 -1.18 -0.96 -3.25
N THR A 49 0.07 -1.18 -3.62
CA THR A 49 0.42 -1.65 -4.95
C THR A 49 1.66 -2.54 -4.89
N THR A 50 2.09 -3.05 -6.03
CA THR A 50 3.43 -3.58 -6.17
C THR A 50 4.28 -2.68 -7.03
N ALA A 51 5.53 -2.47 -6.66
CA ALA A 51 6.45 -1.62 -7.38
C ALA A 51 7.85 -2.24 -7.41
N ASP A 52 8.68 -1.72 -8.31
CA ASP A 52 10.12 -1.89 -8.26
C ASP A 52 10.70 -0.70 -7.46
N LEU A 53 11.48 -1.01 -6.43
CA LEU A 53 12.02 -0.01 -5.51
C LEU A 53 13.55 -0.08 -5.54
N ASP A 54 14.14 0.92 -6.17
CA ASP A 54 15.54 1.30 -6.02
C ASP A 54 15.60 2.65 -5.30
N PRO A 55 16.71 3.00 -4.64
CA PRO A 55 16.86 4.30 -4.01
C PRO A 55 16.56 5.45 -4.99
N GLY A 56 15.51 6.22 -4.73
CA GLY A 56 15.07 7.35 -5.56
C GLY A 56 13.91 7.04 -6.51
N THR A 57 13.64 5.78 -6.86
CA THR A 57 12.46 5.45 -7.70
C THR A 57 11.15 5.55 -6.94
N ASP A 58 11.21 5.49 -5.61
CA ASP A 58 10.12 5.84 -4.70
C ASP A 58 9.67 7.30 -4.89
N LEU A 59 10.61 8.22 -5.10
CA LEU A 59 10.31 9.63 -5.35
C LEU A 59 9.72 9.83 -6.75
N ASP A 60 10.22 9.14 -7.77
CA ASP A 60 9.66 9.19 -9.13
C ASP A 60 8.18 8.77 -9.15
N PHE A 61 7.79 7.78 -8.34
CA PHE A 61 6.40 7.38 -8.19
C PHE A 61 5.56 8.53 -7.62
N LEU A 62 6.01 9.15 -6.53
CA LEU A 62 5.29 10.26 -5.90
C LEU A 62 5.19 11.48 -6.83
N ASP A 63 6.27 11.81 -7.53
CA ASP A 63 6.31 12.90 -8.51
C ASP A 63 5.33 12.64 -9.67
N PHE A 64 5.22 11.39 -10.13
CA PHE A 64 4.23 11.01 -11.13
C PHE A 64 2.80 11.21 -10.61
N LEU A 65 2.49 10.74 -9.40
CA LEU A 65 1.16 10.91 -8.79
C LEU A 65 0.80 12.39 -8.63
N GLU A 66 1.74 13.23 -8.21
CA GLU A 66 1.54 14.67 -8.14
C GLU A 66 1.25 15.25 -9.53
N LYS A 67 2.02 14.83 -10.55
CA LYS A 67 1.87 15.33 -11.92
C LYS A 67 0.54 14.97 -12.57
N ILE A 68 0.00 13.78 -12.30
CA ILE A 68 -1.31 13.36 -12.84
C ILE A 68 -2.49 13.92 -12.04
N THR A 69 -2.24 14.53 -10.87
CA THR A 69 -3.30 15.10 -10.04
C THR A 69 -3.92 16.30 -10.76
N PRO A 70 -5.23 16.29 -11.04
CA PRO A 70 -5.88 17.39 -11.75
C PRO A 70 -5.90 18.65 -10.88
N LYS A 71 -5.45 19.77 -11.46
CA LYS A 71 -5.58 21.10 -10.86
C LYS A 71 -6.99 21.62 -11.09
N MET A 72 -7.91 21.28 -10.19
CA MET A 72 -9.31 21.66 -10.27
C MET A 72 -9.91 22.00 -8.91
N ASN A 73 -11.06 22.68 -8.92
CA ASN A 73 -11.82 22.96 -7.71
C ASN A 73 -12.59 21.71 -7.29
N PHE A 74 -12.11 21.05 -6.24
CA PHE A 74 -12.77 19.89 -5.66
C PHE A 74 -14.00 20.30 -4.85
N ARG A 75 -15.07 19.49 -4.93
CA ARG A 75 -16.37 19.75 -4.28
C ARG A 75 -16.49 19.13 -2.89
N HIS A 76 -15.44 18.49 -2.39
CA HIS A 76 -15.51 17.64 -1.21
C HIS A 76 -15.94 18.46 0.03
N PRO A 77 -17.05 18.10 0.70
CA PRO A 77 -17.71 19.00 1.66
C PRO A 77 -16.94 19.19 2.96
N HIS A 78 -16.13 18.20 3.37
CA HIS A 78 -15.35 18.27 4.60
C HIS A 78 -14.06 19.06 4.42
N ASN A 79 -13.19 18.62 3.52
CA ASN A 79 -11.97 19.32 3.17
C ASN A 79 -11.59 19.10 1.68
N PRO A 80 -11.86 20.06 0.79
CA PRO A 80 -11.46 19.98 -0.62
C PRO A 80 -9.98 19.71 -0.85
N ALA A 81 -9.10 20.15 0.05
CA ALA A 81 -7.65 20.03 -0.11
C ALA A 81 -7.13 18.59 -0.08
N HIS A 82 -7.86 17.66 0.55
CA HIS A 82 -7.48 16.23 0.66
C HIS A 82 -8.11 15.37 -0.44
N THR A 83 -8.97 15.97 -1.27
CA THR A 83 -9.62 15.24 -2.37
C THR A 83 -8.64 14.60 -3.35
N PRO A 84 -7.51 15.26 -3.72
CA PRO A 84 -6.45 14.61 -4.49
C PRO A 84 -6.01 13.27 -3.90
N ASP A 85 -5.78 13.21 -2.59
CA ASP A 85 -5.23 12.03 -1.92
C ASP A 85 -6.20 10.86 -2.00
N HIS A 86 -7.50 11.13 -1.87
CA HIS A 86 -8.56 10.15 -2.09
C HIS A 86 -8.61 9.62 -3.52
N ILE A 87 -8.47 10.51 -4.51
CA ILE A 87 -8.48 10.14 -5.93
C ILE A 87 -7.26 9.30 -6.26
N LEU A 88 -6.08 9.72 -5.84
CA LEU A 88 -4.83 9.00 -6.06
C LEU A 88 -4.86 7.63 -5.38
N SER A 89 -5.33 7.54 -4.13
CA SER A 89 -5.54 6.27 -3.44
C SER A 89 -6.48 5.33 -4.23
N SER A 90 -7.56 5.89 -4.79
CA SER A 90 -8.51 5.11 -5.60
C SER A 90 -7.95 4.65 -6.95
N ILE A 91 -7.06 5.45 -7.57
CA ILE A 91 -6.38 5.09 -8.83
C ILE A 91 -5.35 3.97 -8.60
N VAL A 92 -4.58 4.06 -7.52
CA VAL A 92 -3.58 3.03 -7.17
C VAL A 92 -4.25 1.75 -6.68
N GLY A 93 -5.27 1.88 -5.83
CA GLY A 93 -6.04 0.77 -5.29
C GLY A 93 -5.79 0.52 -3.79
N SER A 94 -6.80 -0.02 -3.11
CA SER A 94 -6.76 -0.28 -1.67
C SER A 94 -6.40 -1.72 -1.31
N SER A 95 -6.11 -2.57 -2.30
CA SER A 95 -5.92 -4.00 -2.06
C SER A 95 -4.99 -4.69 -3.04
N LEU A 96 -4.39 -5.79 -2.57
CA LEU A 96 -3.61 -6.73 -3.37
C LEU A 96 -4.06 -8.16 -3.08
N VAL A 97 -3.95 -9.02 -4.09
CA VAL A 97 -4.04 -10.48 -3.94
C VAL A 97 -2.72 -11.04 -4.46
N LEU A 98 -1.99 -11.77 -3.60
CA LEU A 98 -0.67 -12.31 -3.90
C LEU A 98 -0.68 -13.82 -3.67
N PRO A 99 -0.18 -14.65 -4.60
CA PRO A 99 -0.08 -16.08 -4.38
C PRO A 99 0.98 -16.38 -3.31
N VAL A 100 0.69 -17.37 -2.48
CA VAL A 100 1.64 -18.00 -1.58
C VAL A 100 1.76 -19.46 -1.98
N GLU A 101 2.98 -19.92 -2.24
CA GLU A 101 3.31 -21.30 -2.59
C GLU A 101 4.48 -21.78 -1.72
N ASP A 102 4.37 -22.99 -1.17
CA ASP A 102 5.38 -23.56 -0.26
C ASP A 102 5.78 -22.62 0.89
N GLY A 103 4.82 -21.81 1.36
CA GLY A 103 4.99 -20.84 2.43
C GLY A 103 5.81 -19.61 2.06
N ARG A 104 5.91 -19.29 0.76
CA ARG A 104 6.59 -18.10 0.24
C ARG A 104 5.67 -17.31 -0.68
N LEU A 105 5.76 -15.98 -0.60
CA LEU A 105 5.11 -15.12 -1.59
C LEU A 105 5.70 -15.36 -2.97
N VAL A 106 4.82 -15.56 -3.96
CA VAL A 106 5.20 -15.63 -5.37
C VAL A 106 5.26 -14.20 -5.89
N LEU A 107 6.47 -13.64 -5.91
CA LEU A 107 6.77 -12.30 -6.41
C LEU A 107 7.78 -12.38 -7.55
N GLY A 108 7.69 -11.46 -8.51
CA GLY A 108 8.76 -11.23 -9.47
C GLY A 108 10.06 -10.77 -8.77
N THR A 109 11.21 -10.93 -9.43
CA THR A 109 12.53 -10.61 -8.87
C THR A 109 12.62 -9.20 -8.27
N TRP A 110 11.96 -8.24 -8.92
CA TRP A 110 11.98 -6.82 -8.56
C TRP A 110 10.69 -6.37 -7.86
N GLN A 111 9.72 -7.26 -7.70
CA GLN A 111 8.41 -6.89 -7.21
C GLN A 111 8.39 -6.78 -5.68
N ARG A 112 8.11 -5.58 -5.18
CA ARG A 112 7.89 -5.29 -3.76
C ARG A 112 6.43 -5.01 -3.48
N ILE A 113 5.98 -5.31 -2.27
CA ILE A 113 4.66 -4.95 -1.76
C ILE A 113 4.81 -3.58 -1.10
N VAL A 114 4.11 -2.58 -1.62
CA VAL A 114 4.32 -1.20 -1.17
C VAL A 114 3.04 -0.56 -0.68
N LEU A 115 3.16 0.17 0.43
CA LEU A 115 2.16 1.11 0.89
C LEU A 115 2.49 2.50 0.33
N VAL A 116 1.51 3.12 -0.31
CA VAL A 116 1.58 4.49 -0.82
C VAL A 116 0.85 5.40 0.15
N GLU A 117 1.59 6.16 0.93
CA GLU A 117 1.08 7.19 1.84
C GLU A 117 0.84 8.50 1.09
N LEU A 118 -0.35 9.06 1.26
CA LEU A 118 -0.76 10.30 0.61
C LEU A 118 -1.23 11.39 1.58
N ASP A 119 -1.34 11.12 2.88
CA ASP A 119 -1.78 12.09 3.89
C ASP A 119 -1.17 11.76 5.26
N GLY A 120 0.14 11.50 5.28
CA GLY A 120 0.90 11.22 6.49
C GLY A 120 1.37 12.48 7.24
N PRO A 121 2.18 12.35 8.30
CA PRO A 121 2.53 11.09 8.97
C PRO A 121 1.32 10.51 9.73
N ARG A 122 1.08 9.21 9.61
CA ARG A 122 -0.04 8.51 10.24
C ARG A 122 0.30 7.04 10.54
N SER A 123 -0.46 6.48 11.47
CA SER A 123 -0.55 5.03 11.66
C SER A 123 -1.56 4.45 10.67
N ARG A 124 -1.08 3.64 9.73
CA ARG A 124 -1.88 2.97 8.70
C ARG A 124 -2.12 1.51 9.07
N THR A 125 -3.28 1.00 8.66
CA THR A 125 -3.76 -0.33 9.03
C THR A 125 -4.02 -1.13 7.78
N VAL A 126 -3.31 -2.24 7.64
CA VAL A 126 -3.48 -3.22 6.57
C VAL A 126 -4.02 -4.52 7.17
N ILE A 127 -5.13 -4.98 6.61
CA ILE A 127 -5.70 -6.29 6.93
C ILE A 127 -5.02 -7.31 6.03
N VAL A 128 -4.43 -8.34 6.64
CA VAL A 128 -3.80 -9.46 5.94
C VAL A 128 -4.63 -10.71 6.20
N SER A 129 -5.02 -11.43 5.14
CA SER A 129 -5.81 -12.66 5.25
C SER A 129 -5.47 -13.70 4.19
N PHE A 130 -5.74 -14.96 4.50
CA PHE A 130 -5.43 -16.14 3.68
C PHE A 130 -6.64 -17.07 3.58
#